data_AF-A0A0F9HWA1-F1
#
_entry.id   AF-A0A0F9HWA1-F1
#
_cell.length_a   1.000
_cell.length_b   1.000
_cell.length_c   1.000
_cell.angle_alpha   90.00
_cell.angle_beta   90.00
_cell.angle_gamma   90.00
#
_symmetry.space_group_name_H-M   'P 1'
#
loop_
_entity.id
_entity.type
_entity.pdbx_description
1 polymer ?
#
loop_
_entity_poly.entity_id
_entity_poly.type
_entity_poly.pdbx_seq_one_letter_code
_entity_poly.pdbx_strand_id
1 'polypeptide(L)'
;SSGKSSAVPLSEVPEKVLKIATKAAKLIGNGLYGLDIKQSGNRVVIIEINDNPSIDSGVEDNYLGLALYDDIMREFLRRLEERRAARR
;
A
#
# COMPACT_ATOMS: atom_id res chain seq x y z
N SER A 1 -2.88 22.81 -11.11
CA SER A 1 -3.71 22.24 -10.02
C SER A 1 -3.35 20.77 -9.88
N SER A 2 -3.40 20.20 -8.68
CA SER A 2 -3.36 18.75 -8.51
C SER A 2 -4.61 18.11 -9.09
N GLY A 3 -4.51 16.84 -9.49
CA GLY A 3 -5.67 16.01 -9.81
C GLY A 3 -6.51 15.73 -8.56
N LYS A 4 -7.76 15.30 -8.75
CA LYS A 4 -8.60 14.87 -7.62
C LYS A 4 -8.03 13.56 -7.05
N SER A 5 -7.86 13.50 -5.74
CA SER A 5 -7.50 12.29 -4.99
C SER A 5 -8.59 11.98 -3.95
N SER A 6 -8.69 10.70 -3.58
CA SER A 6 -9.54 10.25 -2.50
C SER A 6 -8.94 8.99 -1.90
N ALA A 7 -8.67 9.00 -0.59
CA ALA A 7 -8.48 7.77 0.16
C ALA A 7 -9.85 7.11 0.36
N VAL A 8 -9.92 5.81 0.11
CA VAL A 8 -11.17 5.03 0.17
C VAL A 8 -10.93 3.74 0.97
N PRO A 9 -11.96 3.17 1.61
CA PRO A 9 -11.86 1.84 2.22
C PRO A 9 -11.53 0.78 1.17
N LEU A 10 -10.85 -0.29 1.59
CA LEU A 10 -10.49 -1.42 0.71
C LEU A 10 -11.70 -2.05 0.01
N SER A 11 -12.88 -2.02 0.63
CA SER A 11 -14.13 -2.53 0.06
C SER A 11 -14.61 -1.76 -1.17
N GLU A 12 -14.19 -0.51 -1.33
CA GLU A 12 -14.52 0.32 -2.50
C GLU A 12 -13.48 0.20 -3.62
N VAL A 13 -12.32 -0.41 -3.35
CA VAL A 13 -11.30 -0.64 -4.36
C VAL A 13 -11.74 -1.81 -5.26
N PRO A 14 -11.74 -1.66 -6.60
CA PRO A 14 -12.09 -2.75 -7.50
C PRO A 14 -11.24 -3.99 -7.25
N GLU A 15 -11.88 -5.15 -7.13
CA GLU A 15 -11.21 -6.41 -6.76
C GLU A 15 -10.02 -6.74 -7.67
N LYS A 16 -10.13 -6.44 -8.98
CA LYS A 16 -9.07 -6.65 -9.95
C LYS A 16 -7.82 -5.80 -9.68
N VAL A 17 -8.01 -4.58 -9.18
CA VAL A 17 -6.92 -3.69 -8.77
C VAL A 17 -6.20 -4.27 -7.56
N LEU A 18 -6.94 -4.67 -6.51
CA LEU A 18 -6.36 -5.30 -5.31
C LEU A 18 -5.58 -6.59 -5.63
N LYS A 19 -6.14 -7.46 -6.47
CA LYS A 19 -5.49 -8.71 -6.89
C LYS A 19 -4.17 -8.45 -7.62
N ILE A 20 -4.14 -7.47 -8.53
CA ILE A 20 -2.94 -7.13 -9.28
C ILE A 20 -1.90 -6.48 -8.38
N ALA A 21 -2.30 -5.53 -7.53
CA ALA A 21 -1.41 -4.85 -6.59
C ALA A 21 -0.71 -5.84 -5.66
N THR A 22 -1.50 -6.71 -5.00
CA THR A 22 -0.97 -7.69 -4.05
C THR A 22 -0.10 -8.75 -4.72
N LYS A 23 -0.44 -9.19 -5.94
CA LYS A 23 0.38 -10.13 -6.70
C LYS A 23 1.74 -9.51 -7.05
N ALA A 24 1.76 -8.25 -7.49
CA ALA A 24 3.00 -7.57 -7.85
C ALA A 24 3.89 -7.31 -6.64
N ALA A 25 3.34 -6.81 -5.52
CA ALA A 25 4.09 -6.59 -4.29
C ALA A 25 4.75 -7.90 -3.80
N LYS A 26 4.01 -9.02 -3.81
CA LYS A 26 4.54 -10.35 -3.43
C LYS A 26 5.69 -10.85 -4.30
N LEU A 27 5.74 -10.48 -5.57
CA LEU A 27 6.83 -10.87 -6.47
C LEU A 27 8.12 -10.11 -6.17
N ILE A 28 8.02 -8.88 -5.66
CA ILE A 28 9.19 -8.08 -5.28
C ILE A 28 9.71 -8.54 -3.92
N GLY A 29 8.81 -8.76 -2.97
CA GLY A 29 9.17 -9.30 -1.67
C GLY A 29 8.19 -8.90 -0.59
N ASN A 30 8.69 -8.88 0.64
CA ASN A 30 7.90 -8.55 1.82
C ASN A 30 8.35 -7.18 2.31
N GLY A 31 8.03 -6.10 1.59
CA GLY A 31 8.35 -4.72 1.93
C GLY A 31 7.09 -3.85 2.04
N LEU A 32 7.27 -2.55 2.28
CA LEU A 32 6.23 -1.55 2.12
C LEU A 32 6.38 -0.96 0.72
N TYR A 33 5.34 -1.09 -0.12
CA TYR A 33 5.40 -0.65 -1.51
C TYR A 33 4.24 0.28 -1.83
N GLY A 34 4.52 1.38 -2.54
CA GLY A 34 3.51 2.20 -3.23
C GLY A 34 3.36 1.71 -4.65
N LEU A 35 2.13 1.53 -5.14
CA LEU A 35 1.86 1.04 -6.48
C LEU A 35 0.91 1.97 -7.22
N ASP A 36 1.37 2.48 -8.36
CA ASP A 36 0.53 3.26 -9.25
C ASP A 36 -0.11 2.35 -10.28
N ILE A 37 -1.44 2.31 -10.27
CA ILE A 37 -2.23 1.43 -11.13
C ILE A 37 -3.18 2.27 -11.97
N LYS A 38 -3.19 2.00 -13.28
CA LYS A 38 -4.13 2.60 -14.21
C LYS A 38 -5.18 1.58 -14.62
N GLN A 39 -6.44 1.96 -14.44
CA GLN A 39 -7.59 1.21 -14.95
C GLN A 39 -8.24 1.94 -16.13
N SER A 40 -8.54 1.20 -17.19
CA SER A 40 -9.33 1.66 -18.35
C SER A 40 -10.31 0.56 -18.75
N GLY A 41 -11.59 0.75 -18.44
CA GLY A 41 -12.60 -0.30 -18.52
C GLY A 41 -12.18 -1.54 -17.71
N ASN A 42 -12.09 -2.69 -18.38
CA ASN A 42 -11.64 -3.95 -17.77
C ASN A 42 -10.13 -4.14 -17.78
N ARG A 43 -9.35 -3.25 -18.41
CA ARG A 43 -7.89 -3.32 -18.43
C ARG A 43 -7.33 -2.65 -17.17
N VAL A 44 -6.48 -3.36 -16.45
CA VAL A 44 -5.77 -2.88 -15.25
C VAL A 44 -4.29 -3.13 -15.49
N VAL A 45 -3.47 -2.09 -15.37
CA VAL A 45 -2.02 -2.15 -15.58
C VAL A 45 -1.30 -1.44 -14.45
N ILE A 46 -0.18 -2.00 -14.03
CA ILE A 46 0.75 -1.33 -13.11
C ILE A 46 1.61 -0.38 -13.94
N ILE A 47 1.78 0.83 -13.45
CA ILE A 47 2.59 1.88 -14.06
C ILE A 47 3.94 1.97 -13.34
N GLU A 48 3.91 2.00 -12.01
CA GLU A 48 5.09 2.14 -11.17
C GLU A 48 4.94 1.33 -9.87
N ILE A 49 6.08 0.91 -9.31
CA ILE A 49 6.17 0.32 -7.98
C ILE A 49 7.35 0.96 -7.25
N ASN A 50 7.06 1.61 -6.12
CA ASN A 50 8.02 2.32 -5.28
C ASN A 50 8.25 1.53 -3.98
N ASP A 51 9.49 1.23 -3.64
CA ASP A 51 9.92 0.49 -2.44
C ASP A 51 10.10 1.36 -1.19
N ASN A 52 10.12 2.67 -1.37
CA ASN A 52 10.08 3.66 -0.31
C ASN A 52 9.01 4.72 -0.64
N PRO A 53 7.71 4.36 -0.55
CA PRO A 53 6.64 5.28 -0.89
C PRO A 53 6.55 6.43 0.12
N SER A 54 6.13 7.60 -0.35
CA SER A 54 5.64 8.66 0.54
C SER A 54 4.23 8.31 1.04
N ILE A 55 3.91 8.80 2.23
CA ILE A 55 2.55 8.80 2.80
C ILE A 55 2.26 10.25 3.13
N ASP A 56 1.53 10.92 2.25
CA ASP A 56 1.28 12.35 2.31
C ASP A 56 0.04 12.64 3.18
N SER A 57 0.22 13.53 4.16
CA SER A 57 -0.88 13.89 5.05
C SER A 57 -1.93 14.73 4.33
N GLY A 58 -3.20 14.46 4.63
CA GLY A 58 -4.36 14.94 3.89
C GLY A 58 -4.63 14.17 2.59
N VAL A 59 -3.84 13.16 2.25
CA VAL A 59 -4.01 12.35 1.02
C VAL A 59 -4.22 10.89 1.37
N GLU A 60 -3.18 10.11 1.71
CA GLU A 60 -3.31 8.69 2.03
C GLU A 60 -4.02 8.47 3.37
N ASP A 61 -3.80 9.35 4.33
CA ASP A 61 -4.43 9.33 5.66
C ASP A 61 -5.83 9.94 5.67
N ASN A 62 -6.34 10.44 4.53
CA ASN A 62 -7.62 11.17 4.49
C ASN A 62 -8.84 10.31 4.85
N TYR A 63 -8.70 8.98 4.85
CA TYR A 63 -9.74 8.04 5.30
C TYR A 63 -9.47 7.48 6.71
N LEU A 64 -8.30 6.87 6.93
CA LEU A 64 -7.97 6.19 8.20
C LEU A 64 -7.35 7.11 9.26
N GLY A 65 -6.87 8.29 8.89
CA GLY A 65 -6.14 9.20 9.77
C GLY A 65 -4.96 8.52 10.44
N LEU A 66 -4.84 8.71 11.75
CA LEU A 66 -3.76 8.15 12.57
C LEU A 66 -3.69 6.62 12.54
N ALA A 67 -4.82 5.92 12.30
CA ALA A 67 -4.85 4.47 12.26
C ALA A 67 -3.99 3.89 11.12
N LEU A 68 -3.84 4.61 10.00
CA LEU A 68 -2.95 4.20 8.90
C LEU A 68 -1.50 4.07 9.37
N TYR A 69 -1.03 5.06 10.13
CA TYR A 69 0.33 5.09 10.64
C TYR A 69 0.55 4.02 11.71
N ASP A 70 -0.44 3.82 12.58
CA ASP A 70 -0.40 2.74 13.58
C ASP A 70 -0.27 1.36 12.91
N ASP A 71 -1.02 1.09 11.86
CA ASP A 71 -0.96 -0.18 11.12
C ASP A 71 0.41 -0.41 10.48
N ILE A 72 0.99 0.62 9.84
CA ILE A 72 2.33 0.55 9.26
C ILE A 72 3.39 0.28 10.34
N MET A 73 3.34 1.02 11.45
CA MET A 73 4.30 0.89 12.53
C MET A 73 4.19 -0.46 13.26
N ARG A 74 2.97 -0.98 13.45
CA ARG A 74 2.73 -2.32 14.02
C ARG A 74 3.36 -3.40 13.16
N GLU A 75 3.22 -3.31 11.84
CA GLU A 75 3.82 -4.28 10.92
C GLU A 75 5.35 -4.24 10.94
N PHE A 76 5.96 -3.05 11.02
CA PHE A 76 7.41 -2.92 11.17
C PHE A 76 7.90 -3.47 12.51
N LEU A 77 7.19 -3.20 13.60
CA LEU A 77 7.52 -3.74 14.91
C LEU A 77 7.47 -5.27 14.91
N ARG A 78 6.38 -5.87 14.38
CA ARG A 78 6.22 -7.33 14.26
C ARG A 78 7.43 -7.98 13.57
N ARG A 79 7.87 -7.42 12.44
CA ARG A 79 9.03 -7.92 11.68
C ARG A 79 10.35 -7.77 12.43
N LEU A 80 10.51 -6.67 13.17
CA LEU A 80 11.70 -6.46 14.00
C LEU A 80 11.78 -7.53 15.11
N GLU A 81 10.66 -7.83 15.74
CA GLU A 81 10.56 -8.87 16.77
C GLU A 81 10.84 -10.26 16.19
N GLU A 82 10.29 -10.60 15.03
CA GLU A 82 10.57 -11.86 14.32
C GLU A 82 12.06 -12.03 13.99
N ARG A 83 12.71 -10.97 13.51
CA ARG A 83 14.16 -10.99 13.25
C ARG A 83 14.98 -11.15 14.52
N ARG A 84 14.55 -10.56 15.64
CA ARG A 84 15.21 -10.75 16.95
C ARG A 84 15.05 -12.18 17.46
N ALA A 85 13.86 -12.76 17.30
CA ALA A 85 13.58 -14.14 17.68
C ALA A 85 14.39 -15.14 16.85
N ALA A 86 14.49 -14.94 15.53
CA ALA A 86 15.28 -15.80 14.64
C ALA A 86 16.81 -15.73 14.86
N ARG A 87 17.29 -14.72 15.59
CA ARG A 87 18.72 -14.57 15.97
C ARG A 87 19.05 -15.18 17.33
N ARG A 88 18.04 -15.63 18.08
CA ARG A 88 18.20 -16.36 19.35
C ARG A 88 18.21 -17.85 19.07
#